data_AF-A0A7V5SIF3-F1
#
_entry.id   AF-A0A7V5SIF3-F1
#
_cell.length_a   1.000
_cell.length_b   1.000
_cell.length_c   1.000
_cell.angle_alpha   90.00
_cell.angle_beta   90.00
_cell.angle_gamma   90.00
#
_symmetry.space_group_name_H-M   'P 1'
#
loop_
_entity.id
_entity.type
_entity.pdbx_description
1 polymer ?
#
loop_
_entity_poly.entity_id
_entity_poly.type
_entity_poly.pdbx_seq_one_letter_code
_entity_poly.pdbx_strand_id
1 'polypeptide(L)'
;MRGIGLGLVVGGVLVSLAQYPLQQRGIPSVRYFLGQFGEGWFAELYPLPAGDSLWVGLLVRVPYSLLLFERSVGQSGFVSSIYLSVEFADTVGVVRKRLELRDTVRVQEYEATVMRDSAWVRGLVAMVPIQVVRCQLQLQLGQEVKRQELTMSTAPGVMRWSSPLVAMPGGDTVVVPFVLGSALPFGSLAARFVFWDARIELGKPYSYRCRQLPAAEGERWWDSVPELRGEIFAYRCGQLRIHRLPSGFPAFRFEPGPVCGWIELELPMAMAVPGRYELTLLRADTVPKDTLRWNFRILWATMPASLRHIPYAVQSMRYLLTDEEWERLRRGSSHEQWDKLWRYWKQRDPTPTTAYNEAMAVYFRRVDHAYFAFQSVTEPDGAQTDRGKVYILYGEPSRVERDFPPDDAPREVWIYDRFRKRFLFELRPDGRWRLVKVEWDEPRR
;
A
#
# COMPACT_ATOMS: atom_id res chain seq x y z
N MET A 1 -55.59 -23.50 40.61
CA MET A 1 -55.15 -24.55 39.66
C MET A 1 -53.87 -24.09 38.97
N ARG A 2 -52.79 -24.88 39.13
CA ARG A 2 -51.61 -25.12 38.25
C ARG A 2 -51.07 -23.95 37.39
N GLY A 3 -49.77 -23.63 37.39
CA GLY A 3 -48.63 -24.29 38.03
C GLY A 3 -47.28 -23.58 37.80
N ILE A 4 -46.39 -23.81 38.76
CA ILE A 4 -44.96 -24.15 38.65
C ILE A 4 -44.14 -23.37 37.61
N GLY A 5 -43.42 -22.35 38.09
CA GLY A 5 -42.20 -21.84 37.46
C GLY A 5 -40.97 -22.37 38.21
N LEU A 6 -40.30 -23.37 37.63
CA LEU A 6 -39.02 -23.90 38.10
C LEU A 6 -37.94 -22.83 37.96
N GLY A 7 -37.19 -22.63 39.05
CA GLY A 7 -35.96 -21.84 39.05
C GLY A 7 -34.80 -22.61 38.42
N LEU A 8 -33.92 -21.87 37.76
CA LEU A 8 -32.52 -22.22 37.59
C LEU A 8 -31.73 -20.91 37.60
N VAL A 9 -31.18 -20.61 38.77
CA VAL A 9 -30.14 -19.59 38.98
C VAL A 9 -28.81 -20.26 38.65
N VAL A 10 -28.10 -19.75 37.64
CA VAL A 10 -26.65 -19.90 37.55
C VAL A 10 -26.06 -18.59 37.02
N GLY A 11 -25.36 -17.88 37.91
CA GLY A 11 -24.23 -16.97 37.65
C GLY A 11 -24.35 -15.96 36.51
N GLY A 12 -24.56 -14.70 36.85
CA GLY A 12 -24.33 -13.59 35.94
C GLY A 12 -24.51 -12.25 36.62
N VAL A 13 -23.41 -11.59 36.95
CA VAL A 13 -23.36 -10.25 37.53
C VAL A 13 -24.22 -9.28 36.71
N LEU A 14 -25.21 -8.68 37.37
CA LEU A 14 -25.91 -7.49 36.89
C LEU A 14 -24.89 -6.34 36.79
N VAL A 15 -24.56 -5.93 35.56
CA VAL A 15 -23.91 -4.64 35.32
C VAL A 15 -24.95 -3.67 34.78
N SER A 16 -25.19 -2.63 35.59
CA SER A 16 -26.07 -1.50 35.34
C SER A 16 -25.83 -0.82 33.99
N LEU A 17 -26.92 -0.54 33.26
CA LEU A 17 -26.95 0.37 32.11
C LEU A 17 -26.78 1.81 32.61
N ALA A 18 -25.52 2.22 32.83
CA ALA A 18 -25.19 3.62 33.02
C ALA A 18 -25.19 4.34 31.66
N GLN A 19 -26.02 5.38 31.56
CA GLN A 19 -25.98 6.38 30.49
C GLN A 19 -24.59 7.02 30.45
N TYR A 20 -23.83 6.78 29.38
CA TYR A 20 -22.53 7.42 29.18
C TYR A 20 -22.72 8.87 28.70
N PRO A 21 -22.17 9.87 29.41
CA PRO A 21 -22.05 11.21 28.88
C PRO A 21 -21.03 11.23 27.72
N LEU A 22 -21.31 12.06 26.71
CA LEU A 22 -20.40 12.37 25.59
C LEU A 22 -19.11 13.03 26.10
N GLN A 23 -18.15 12.23 26.57
CA GLN A 23 -16.78 12.67 26.77
C GLN A 23 -16.11 12.83 25.41
N GLN A 24 -15.59 14.03 25.15
CA GLN A 24 -14.72 14.35 24.03
C GLN A 24 -13.58 13.33 23.97
N ARG A 25 -13.61 12.46 22.95
CA ARG A 25 -12.54 11.49 22.70
C ARG A 25 -11.27 12.29 22.38
N GLY A 26 -10.27 12.17 23.26
CA GLY A 26 -8.93 12.71 23.01
C GLY A 26 -8.38 12.23 21.66
N ILE A 27 -7.71 13.15 20.97
CA ILE A 27 -7.00 12.96 19.70
C ILE A 27 -6.04 11.75 19.82
N PRO A 28 -5.93 10.87 18.80
CA PRO A 28 -5.14 9.65 18.90
C PRO A 28 -3.64 9.93 19.14
N SER A 29 -2.99 9.03 19.88
CA SER A 29 -1.57 9.13 20.21
C SER A 29 -0.67 9.11 18.96
N VAL A 30 0.43 9.86 18.99
CA VAL A 30 1.48 9.97 17.96
C VAL A 30 1.93 8.60 17.38
N ARG A 31 1.77 7.51 18.13
CA ARG A 31 2.04 6.13 17.70
C ARG A 31 1.16 5.64 16.55
N TYR A 32 -0.08 6.13 16.40
CA TYR A 32 -1.00 5.72 15.33
C TYR A 32 -0.54 6.16 13.94
N PHE A 33 0.06 7.36 13.84
CA PHE A 33 0.56 7.91 12.57
C PHE A 33 2.00 7.46 12.25
N LEU A 34 2.82 7.18 13.27
CA LEU A 34 4.22 6.80 13.12
C LEU A 34 4.49 5.28 13.13
N GLY A 35 3.56 4.42 13.54
CA GLY A 35 3.87 2.98 13.52
C GLY A 35 2.79 2.04 14.03
N GLN A 36 1.82 1.68 13.16
CA GLN A 36 1.10 0.41 13.29
C GLN A 36 0.26 -0.04 12.08
N PHE A 37 0.33 0.63 10.92
CA PHE A 37 -0.47 0.24 9.76
C PHE A 37 0.35 0.15 8.46
N GLY A 38 1.15 -0.92 8.34
CA GLY A 38 1.16 -1.69 7.10
C GLY A 38 2.12 -1.33 5.96
N GLU A 39 3.27 -0.72 6.22
CA GLU A 39 4.37 -0.80 5.26
C GLU A 39 5.39 -1.82 5.77
N GLY A 40 5.09 -3.09 5.55
CA GLY A 40 6.11 -4.14 5.61
C GLY A 40 7.02 -4.05 4.39
N TRP A 41 8.15 -4.75 4.45
CA TRP A 41 8.87 -5.10 3.24
C TRP A 41 8.16 -6.25 2.52
N PHE A 42 8.36 -6.38 1.23
CA PHE A 42 7.72 -7.39 0.39
C PHE A 42 8.79 -8.35 -0.15
N ALA A 43 8.46 -9.63 -0.15
CA ALA A 43 9.22 -10.65 -0.85
C ALA A 43 8.27 -11.48 -1.72
N GLU A 44 8.74 -11.81 -2.92
CA GLU A 44 8.01 -12.62 -3.89
C GLU A 44 8.93 -13.70 -4.43
N LEU A 45 8.42 -14.91 -4.55
CA LEU A 45 9.21 -16.07 -4.93
C LEU A 45 8.59 -16.78 -6.12
N TYR A 46 9.43 -17.06 -7.11
CA TYR A 46 9.01 -17.59 -8.40
C TYR A 46 9.84 -18.83 -8.77
N PRO A 47 9.44 -20.02 -8.30
CA PRO A 47 10.06 -21.27 -8.69
C PRO A 47 9.59 -21.74 -10.06
N LEU A 48 10.53 -22.16 -10.90
CA LEU A 48 10.31 -22.78 -12.19
C LEU A 48 11.11 -24.08 -12.31
N PRO A 49 10.56 -25.13 -12.94
CA PRO A 49 11.30 -26.36 -13.19
C PRO A 49 12.51 -26.14 -14.09
N ALA A 50 13.62 -26.80 -13.74
CA ALA A 50 14.86 -26.81 -14.52
C ALA A 50 15.57 -28.16 -14.33
N GLY A 51 15.08 -29.20 -15.03
CA GLY A 51 15.53 -30.58 -14.85
C GLY A 51 15.14 -31.12 -13.47
N ASP A 52 16.10 -31.71 -12.75
CA ASP A 52 15.90 -32.23 -11.38
C ASP A 52 16.01 -31.15 -10.29
N SER A 53 16.12 -29.90 -10.70
CA SER A 53 16.23 -28.73 -9.84
C SER A 53 15.14 -27.71 -10.15
N LEU A 54 14.99 -26.75 -9.23
CA LEU A 54 14.16 -25.57 -9.39
C LEU A 54 15.07 -24.38 -9.64
N TRP A 55 14.80 -23.65 -10.71
CA TRP A 55 15.26 -22.29 -10.82
C TRP A 55 14.33 -21.40 -10.00
N VAL A 56 14.88 -20.60 -9.11
CA VAL A 56 14.10 -19.77 -8.19
C VAL A 56 14.49 -18.32 -8.38
N GLY A 57 13.53 -17.51 -8.81
CA GLY A 57 13.63 -16.06 -8.77
C GLY A 57 13.02 -15.50 -7.49
N LEU A 58 13.83 -14.82 -6.67
CA LEU A 58 13.35 -14.14 -5.47
C LEU A 58 13.44 -12.63 -5.69
N LEU A 59 12.33 -11.92 -5.53
CA LEU A 59 12.29 -10.46 -5.52
C LEU A 59 12.06 -9.95 -4.12
N VAL A 60 12.72 -8.86 -3.77
CA VAL A 60 12.61 -8.21 -2.47
C VAL A 60 12.46 -6.70 -2.68
N ARG A 61 11.49 -6.09 -1.99
CA ARG A 61 11.26 -4.65 -1.93
C ARG A 61 11.21 -4.18 -0.48
N VAL A 62 12.09 -3.25 -0.12
CA VAL A 62 12.13 -2.61 1.20
C VAL A 62 11.91 -1.11 1.02
N PRO A 63 10.78 -0.55 1.47
CA PRO A 63 10.55 0.90 1.48
C PRO A 63 11.68 1.66 2.20
N TYR A 64 12.04 2.86 1.74
CA TYR A 64 13.06 3.68 2.39
C TYR A 64 12.63 4.11 3.80
N SER A 65 11.33 4.27 4.03
CA SER A 65 10.75 4.51 5.36
C SER A 65 11.07 3.43 6.41
N LEU A 66 11.48 2.23 5.99
CA LEU A 66 11.93 1.16 6.89
C LEU A 66 13.45 1.11 7.10
N LEU A 67 14.21 1.82 6.27
CA LEU A 67 15.66 1.81 6.31
C LEU A 67 16.18 2.78 7.38
N LEU A 68 17.28 2.40 8.02
CA LEU A 68 17.94 3.24 9.01
C LEU A 68 19.05 4.03 8.34
N PHE A 69 18.71 5.25 7.93
CA PHE A 69 19.64 6.17 7.29
C PHE A 69 20.47 6.94 8.33
N GLU A 70 21.79 6.91 8.14
CA GLU A 70 22.76 7.66 8.92
C GLU A 70 23.41 8.73 8.04
N ARG A 71 23.72 9.90 8.60
CA ARG A 71 24.43 10.95 7.86
C ARG A 71 25.85 10.49 7.54
N SER A 72 26.27 10.63 6.29
CA SER A 72 27.62 10.23 5.87
C SER A 72 28.68 11.11 6.54
N VAL A 73 29.73 10.50 7.08
CA VAL A 73 30.89 11.22 7.65
C VAL A 73 31.80 11.66 6.51
N GLY A 74 31.90 12.98 6.26
CA GLY A 74 32.80 13.56 5.25
C GLY A 74 32.20 13.79 3.86
N GLN A 75 30.93 13.44 3.63
CA GLN A 75 30.18 13.78 2.41
C GLN A 75 28.80 14.35 2.77
N SER A 76 28.21 15.16 1.89
CA SER A 76 26.78 15.47 1.97
C SER A 76 25.98 14.20 1.66
N GLY A 77 24.93 13.94 2.44
CA GLY A 77 23.99 12.85 2.21
C GLY A 77 23.85 11.85 3.36
N PHE A 78 23.01 10.84 3.11
CA PHE A 78 22.58 9.81 4.03
C PHE A 78 22.82 8.42 3.45
N VAL A 79 23.14 7.47 4.31
CA VAL A 79 23.51 6.10 3.93
C VAL A 79 22.79 5.09 4.82
N SER A 80 22.27 4.01 4.26
CA SER A 80 21.73 2.87 5.01
C SER A 80 22.36 1.57 4.51
N SER A 81 22.82 0.73 5.44
CA SER A 81 23.30 -0.63 5.13
C SER A 81 22.17 -1.64 5.25
N ILE A 82 22.13 -2.61 4.34
CA ILE A 82 21.09 -3.65 4.29
C ILE A 82 21.79 -5.01 4.25
N TYR A 83 21.32 -5.92 5.09
CA TYR A 83 21.74 -7.32 5.07
C TYR A 83 20.52 -8.24 4.97
N LEU A 84 20.51 -9.09 3.96
CA LEU A 84 19.47 -10.08 3.69
C LEU A 84 20.09 -11.47 3.65
N SER A 85 19.60 -12.38 4.49
CA SER A 85 19.89 -13.81 4.43
C SER A 85 18.66 -14.57 3.96
N VAL A 86 18.85 -15.53 3.07
CA VAL A 86 17.79 -16.36 2.49
C VAL A 86 18.17 -17.83 2.63
N GLU A 87 17.29 -18.63 3.20
CA GLU A 87 17.48 -20.05 3.43
C GLU A 87 16.38 -20.86 2.76
N PHE A 88 16.78 -21.86 2.00
CA PHE A 88 15.89 -22.79 1.29
C PHE A 88 15.89 -24.12 2.02
N ALA A 89 14.73 -24.55 2.50
CA ALA A 89 14.58 -25.77 3.29
C ALA A 89 13.61 -26.77 2.66
N ASP A 90 13.89 -28.05 2.88
CA ASP A 90 12.99 -29.14 2.50
C ASP A 90 11.85 -29.35 3.53
N THR A 91 11.06 -30.41 3.34
CA THR A 91 9.90 -30.72 4.19
C THR A 91 10.26 -31.06 5.63
N VAL A 92 11.50 -31.50 5.88
CA VAL A 92 12.02 -31.88 7.21
C VAL A 92 12.69 -30.68 7.88
N GLY A 93 12.82 -29.54 7.18
CA GLY A 93 13.46 -28.33 7.68
C GLY A 93 14.98 -28.29 7.47
N VAL A 94 15.54 -29.23 6.68
CA VAL A 94 16.98 -29.21 6.37
C VAL A 94 17.24 -28.13 5.33
N VAL A 95 18.13 -27.19 5.67
CA VAL A 95 18.56 -26.12 4.75
C VAL A 95 19.41 -26.73 3.63
N ARG A 96 18.91 -26.64 2.40
CA ARG A 96 19.56 -27.14 1.18
C ARG A 96 20.38 -26.08 0.47
N LYS A 97 20.06 -24.80 0.68
CA LYS A 97 20.80 -23.67 0.11
C LYS A 97 20.64 -22.43 0.99
N ARG A 98 21.71 -21.62 1.09
CA ARG A 98 21.68 -20.27 1.67
C ARG A 98 22.18 -19.26 0.64
N LEU A 99 21.58 -18.07 0.64
CA LEU A 99 22.07 -16.88 -0.06
C LEU A 99 22.22 -15.75 0.95
N GLU A 100 23.23 -14.90 0.73
CA GLU A 100 23.44 -13.69 1.52
C GLU A 100 23.64 -12.51 0.59
N LEU A 101 23.02 -11.38 0.92
CA LEU A 101 23.14 -10.13 0.17
C LEU A 101 23.43 -9.00 1.15
N ARG A 102 24.54 -8.32 0.90
CA ARG A 102 24.91 -7.06 1.56
C ARG A 102 24.80 -5.94 0.53
N ASP A 103 24.12 -4.86 0.89
CA ASP A 103 23.96 -3.71 0.01
C ASP A 103 23.94 -2.40 0.82
N THR A 104 24.11 -1.28 0.12
CA THR A 104 24.11 0.05 0.72
C THR A 104 23.30 1.01 -0.14
N VAL A 105 22.33 1.68 0.47
CA VAL A 105 21.54 2.74 -0.16
C VAL A 105 22.13 4.08 0.22
N ARG A 106 22.26 4.99 -0.74
CA ARG A 106 22.74 6.37 -0.53
C ARG A 106 21.74 7.36 -1.12
N VAL A 107 21.40 8.41 -0.37
CA VAL A 107 20.55 9.52 -0.82
C VAL A 107 21.18 10.85 -0.41
N GLN A 108 20.93 11.92 -1.16
CA GLN A 108 21.50 13.24 -0.86
C GLN A 108 20.63 14.04 0.11
N GLU A 109 19.31 13.97 -0.08
CA GLU A 109 18.32 14.77 0.64
C GLU A 109 17.65 13.97 1.75
N TYR A 110 17.26 14.66 2.83
CA TYR A 110 16.59 14.03 3.97
C TYR A 110 15.19 13.56 3.59
N GLU A 111 14.48 14.33 2.76
CA GLU A 111 13.14 14.06 2.27
C GLU A 111 13.09 12.68 1.60
N ALA A 112 14.11 12.33 0.82
CA ALA A 112 14.21 11.03 0.17
C ALA A 112 14.24 9.86 1.16
N THR A 113 14.76 10.05 2.38
CA THR A 113 14.80 9.00 3.43
C THR A 113 13.43 8.69 4.00
N VAL A 114 12.50 9.66 3.96
CA VAL A 114 11.15 9.54 4.54
C VAL A 114 10.05 9.34 3.49
N MET A 115 10.38 9.46 2.20
CA MET A 115 9.44 9.20 1.10
C MET A 115 9.01 7.74 1.05
N ARG A 116 7.68 7.51 1.13
CA ARG A 116 7.05 6.17 1.09
C ARG A 116 7.07 5.52 -0.30
N ASP A 117 7.19 6.33 -1.35
CA ASP A 117 7.23 5.86 -2.73
C ASP A 117 8.62 5.31 -3.12
N SER A 118 9.67 5.71 -2.40
CA SER A 118 11.04 5.22 -2.62
C SER A 118 11.27 3.87 -1.95
N ALA A 119 11.93 2.95 -2.66
CA ALA A 119 12.22 1.63 -2.14
C ALA A 119 13.52 1.05 -2.70
N TRP A 120 14.18 0.25 -1.87
CA TRP A 120 15.26 -0.62 -2.30
C TRP A 120 14.64 -1.91 -2.86
N VAL A 121 14.96 -2.23 -4.12
CA VAL A 121 14.41 -3.42 -4.79
C VAL A 121 15.55 -4.26 -5.35
N ARG A 122 15.54 -5.57 -5.07
CA ARG A 122 16.55 -6.52 -5.58
C ARG A 122 15.92 -7.83 -6.03
N GLY A 123 16.51 -8.40 -7.06
CA GLY A 123 16.26 -9.77 -7.50
C GLY A 123 17.46 -10.66 -7.18
N LEU A 124 17.20 -11.82 -6.60
CA LEU A 124 18.15 -12.89 -6.35
C LEU A 124 17.72 -14.14 -7.15
N VAL A 125 18.69 -14.95 -7.53
CA VAL A 125 18.45 -16.20 -8.25
C VAL A 125 19.16 -17.34 -7.53
N ALA A 126 18.50 -18.48 -7.42
CA ALA A 126 19.12 -19.73 -6.97
C ALA A 126 18.65 -20.92 -7.80
N MET A 127 19.53 -21.93 -7.89
CA MET A 127 19.16 -23.29 -8.25
C MET A 127 19.06 -24.09 -6.95
N VAL A 128 17.91 -24.73 -6.71
CA VAL A 128 17.67 -25.53 -5.51
C VAL A 128 17.09 -26.91 -5.88
N PRO A 129 17.31 -27.97 -5.09
CA PRO A 129 16.70 -29.27 -5.37
C PRO A 129 15.16 -29.21 -5.36
N ILE A 130 14.50 -30.07 -6.17
CA ILE A 130 13.01 -30.17 -6.23
C ILE A 130 12.32 -30.53 -4.90
N GLN A 131 13.12 -30.96 -3.92
CA GLN A 131 12.68 -31.31 -2.56
C GLN A 131 12.46 -30.07 -1.68
N VAL A 132 12.99 -28.90 -2.07
CA VAL A 132 12.83 -27.65 -1.33
C VAL A 132 11.39 -27.19 -1.43
N VAL A 133 10.79 -26.89 -0.28
CA VAL A 133 9.39 -26.49 -0.17
C VAL A 133 9.20 -25.14 0.50
N ARG A 134 10.21 -24.63 1.21
CA ARG A 134 10.15 -23.36 1.95
C ARG A 134 11.36 -22.49 1.68
N CYS A 135 11.13 -21.19 1.71
CA CYS A 135 12.13 -20.13 1.64
C CYS A 135 11.94 -19.22 2.86
N GLN A 136 12.93 -19.15 3.72
CA GLN A 136 12.95 -18.29 4.90
C GLN A 136 13.90 -17.11 4.64
N LEU A 137 13.42 -15.91 4.90
CA LEU A 137 14.17 -14.68 4.70
C LEU A 137 14.36 -13.97 6.04
N GLN A 138 15.56 -13.44 6.24
CA GLN A 138 15.91 -12.61 7.39
C GLN A 138 16.52 -11.31 6.88
N LEU A 139 15.80 -10.21 7.11
CA LEU A 139 16.23 -8.86 6.77
C LEU A 139 16.69 -8.16 8.06
N GLN A 140 17.97 -7.79 8.10
CA GLN A 140 18.54 -7.02 9.20
C GLN A 140 18.59 -5.54 8.85
N LEU A 141 17.98 -4.72 9.69
CA LEU A 141 17.91 -3.26 9.58
C LEU A 141 18.43 -2.68 10.91
N GLY A 142 19.73 -2.37 10.95
CA GLY A 142 20.43 -2.03 12.19
C GLY A 142 20.39 -3.16 13.22
N GLN A 143 19.75 -2.90 14.37
CA GLN A 143 19.56 -3.90 15.44
C GLN A 143 18.27 -4.74 15.29
N GLU A 144 17.34 -4.33 14.43
CA GLU A 144 16.12 -5.09 14.19
C GLU A 144 16.33 -6.20 13.15
N VAL A 145 15.76 -7.38 13.39
CA VAL A 145 15.70 -8.47 12.42
C VAL A 145 14.23 -8.76 12.09
N LYS A 146 13.85 -8.53 10.84
CA LYS A 146 12.53 -8.87 10.31
C LYS A 146 12.62 -10.20 9.57
N ARG A 147 11.64 -11.10 9.80
CA ARG A 147 11.61 -12.44 9.19
C ARG A 147 10.36 -12.61 8.34
N GLN A 148 10.49 -13.35 7.23
CA GLN A 148 9.37 -13.77 6.39
C GLN A 148 9.60 -15.19 5.90
N GLU A 149 8.56 -16.02 5.91
CA GLU A 149 8.59 -17.36 5.32
C GLU A 149 7.66 -17.39 4.11
N LEU A 150 8.15 -17.96 3.00
CA LEU A 150 7.43 -18.17 1.76
C LEU A 150 7.39 -19.67 1.45
N THR A 151 6.19 -20.18 1.15
CA THR A 151 5.98 -21.58 0.77
C THR A 151 6.03 -21.73 -0.75
N MET A 152 6.89 -22.62 -1.24
CA MET A 152 7.08 -22.94 -2.66
C MET A 152 6.11 -24.00 -3.16
N SER A 153 5.89 -25.03 -2.36
CA SER A 153 4.98 -26.14 -2.66
C SER A 153 4.42 -26.75 -1.37
N THR A 154 3.28 -27.42 -1.50
CA THR A 154 2.66 -28.17 -0.39
C THR A 154 3.22 -29.59 -0.25
N ALA A 155 3.95 -30.08 -1.25
CA ALA A 155 4.64 -31.37 -1.25
C ALA A 155 5.86 -31.32 -2.20
N PRO A 156 6.87 -32.19 -2.01
CA PRO A 156 7.99 -32.32 -2.94
C PRO A 156 7.49 -32.63 -4.36
N GLY A 157 8.02 -31.94 -5.37
CA GLY A 157 7.63 -32.14 -6.78
C GLY A 157 6.26 -31.60 -7.18
N VAL A 158 5.37 -31.26 -6.25
CA VAL A 158 4.07 -30.63 -6.55
C VAL A 158 4.25 -29.12 -6.66
N MET A 159 4.75 -28.66 -7.80
CA MET A 159 4.91 -27.23 -8.03
C MET A 159 3.58 -26.56 -8.37
N ARG A 160 3.23 -25.54 -7.60
CA ARG A 160 2.14 -24.64 -7.91
C ARG A 160 2.59 -23.22 -7.64
N TRP A 161 2.53 -22.36 -8.65
CA TRP A 161 2.58 -20.92 -8.40
C TRP A 161 1.36 -20.55 -7.57
N SER A 162 1.55 -20.44 -6.27
CA SER A 162 0.49 -20.08 -5.32
C SER A 162 0.00 -18.66 -5.55
N SER A 163 0.86 -17.79 -6.09
CA SER A 163 0.57 -16.41 -6.41
C SER A 163 1.06 -16.06 -7.82
N PRO A 164 0.30 -15.28 -8.60
CA PRO A 164 0.71 -14.87 -9.93
C PRO A 164 1.83 -13.82 -9.89
N LEU A 165 2.60 -13.73 -10.96
CA LEU A 165 3.49 -12.60 -11.19
C LEU A 165 2.65 -11.41 -11.65
N VAL A 166 2.55 -10.38 -10.80
CA VAL A 166 1.82 -9.14 -11.11
C VAL A 166 2.82 -8.09 -11.56
N ALA A 167 2.65 -7.63 -12.79
CA ALA A 167 3.60 -6.79 -13.48
C ALA A 167 2.95 -5.56 -14.13
N MET A 168 3.78 -4.55 -14.36
CA MET A 168 3.43 -3.41 -15.19
C MET A 168 3.10 -3.90 -16.61
N PRO A 169 2.19 -3.21 -17.32
CA PRO A 169 2.03 -3.43 -18.76
C PRO A 169 3.37 -3.14 -19.46
N GLY A 170 3.69 -3.88 -20.51
CA GLY A 170 4.96 -3.73 -21.20
C GLY A 170 5.05 -4.52 -22.49
N GLY A 171 6.21 -4.43 -23.15
CA GLY A 171 6.48 -5.21 -24.36
C GLY A 171 6.51 -6.72 -24.09
N ASP A 172 6.61 -7.50 -25.16
CA ASP A 172 6.53 -8.96 -25.07
C ASP A 172 7.76 -9.63 -24.46
N THR A 173 8.88 -8.93 -24.39
CA THR A 173 10.18 -9.52 -24.04
C THR A 173 10.59 -9.29 -22.59
N VAL A 174 10.13 -8.18 -21.97
CA VAL A 174 10.53 -7.77 -20.63
C VAL A 174 9.29 -7.53 -19.78
N VAL A 175 9.20 -8.25 -18.67
CA VAL A 175 8.11 -8.16 -17.69
C VAL A 175 8.65 -7.48 -16.44
N VAL A 176 8.10 -6.32 -16.09
CA VAL A 176 8.56 -5.53 -14.93
C VAL A 176 7.58 -5.71 -13.78
N PRO A 177 7.95 -6.45 -12.70
CA PRO A 177 7.07 -6.70 -11.56
C PRO A 177 6.84 -5.45 -10.72
N PHE A 178 5.69 -5.39 -10.02
CA PHE A 178 5.45 -4.36 -9.01
C PHE A 178 6.20 -4.61 -7.69
N VAL A 179 6.52 -5.88 -7.38
CA VAL A 179 7.19 -6.31 -6.14
C VAL A 179 6.42 -5.87 -4.88
N LEU A 180 5.15 -6.27 -4.80
CA LEU A 180 4.21 -5.92 -3.74
C LEU A 180 3.58 -7.17 -3.08
N GLY A 181 4.33 -8.26 -2.99
CA GLY A 181 3.83 -9.53 -2.43
C GLY A 181 2.76 -10.16 -3.31
N SER A 182 2.94 -10.10 -4.63
CA SER A 182 1.97 -10.49 -5.66
C SER A 182 0.66 -9.69 -5.61
N ALA A 183 0.69 -8.50 -4.98
CA ALA A 183 -0.42 -7.57 -5.02
C ALA A 183 -0.30 -6.60 -6.20
N LEU A 184 -1.45 -6.14 -6.67
CA LEU A 184 -1.60 -5.08 -7.63
C LEU A 184 -1.67 -3.74 -6.89
N PRO A 185 -0.79 -2.75 -7.18
CA PRO A 185 -0.92 -1.43 -6.58
C PRO A 185 -2.23 -0.77 -6.99
N PHE A 186 -2.96 -0.23 -6.01
CA PHE A 186 -4.15 0.57 -6.26
C PHE A 186 -3.80 1.84 -7.04
N GLY A 187 -4.56 2.13 -8.08
CA GLY A 187 -4.29 3.25 -9.00
C GLY A 187 -3.35 2.92 -10.15
N SER A 188 -2.94 1.66 -10.31
CA SER A 188 -2.24 1.24 -11.53
C SER A 188 -3.14 1.46 -12.76
N LEU A 189 -2.65 2.12 -13.80
CA LEU A 189 -3.40 2.37 -15.04
C LEU A 189 -3.70 1.09 -15.82
N ALA A 190 -2.78 0.14 -15.76
CA ALA A 190 -2.94 -1.21 -16.27
C ALA A 190 -2.05 -2.15 -15.47
N ALA A 191 -2.33 -3.44 -15.55
CA ALA A 191 -1.48 -4.48 -15.01
C ALA A 191 -1.61 -5.75 -15.82
N ARG A 192 -0.48 -6.43 -15.94
CA ARG A 192 -0.35 -7.73 -16.56
C ARG A 192 -0.13 -8.77 -15.47
N PHE A 193 -0.98 -9.78 -15.45
CA PHE A 193 -0.79 -10.95 -14.63
C PHE A 193 -0.20 -12.04 -15.50
N VAL A 194 0.91 -12.62 -15.04
CA VAL A 194 1.53 -13.75 -15.69
C VAL A 194 1.34 -14.97 -14.79
N PHE A 195 0.78 -16.03 -15.37
CA PHE A 195 0.49 -17.30 -14.70
C PHE A 195 1.33 -18.40 -15.31
N TRP A 196 1.65 -19.38 -14.48
CA TRP A 196 2.28 -20.61 -14.90
C TRP A 196 1.66 -21.80 -14.17
N ASP A 197 1.20 -22.79 -14.93
CA ASP A 197 0.77 -24.09 -14.41
C ASP A 197 1.02 -25.16 -15.49
N ALA A 198 1.53 -26.33 -15.11
CA ALA A 198 1.82 -27.40 -16.06
C ALA A 198 0.57 -27.96 -16.77
N ARG A 199 -0.63 -27.69 -16.26
CA ARG A 199 -1.91 -28.06 -16.88
C ARG A 199 -2.38 -27.08 -17.96
N ILE A 200 -1.68 -25.97 -18.14
CA ILE A 200 -1.95 -25.01 -19.21
C ILE A 200 -1.36 -25.53 -20.51
N GLU A 201 -2.18 -25.61 -21.55
CA GLU A 201 -1.83 -26.11 -22.87
C GLU A 201 -1.77 -24.97 -23.90
N LEU A 202 -0.73 -24.98 -24.74
CA LEU A 202 -0.55 -23.98 -25.80
C LEU A 202 -1.71 -24.02 -26.80
N GLY A 203 -2.21 -22.84 -27.17
CA GLY A 203 -3.25 -22.67 -28.20
C GLY A 203 -4.67 -23.05 -27.74
N LYS A 204 -4.86 -23.47 -26.49
CA LYS A 204 -6.18 -23.78 -25.94
C LYS A 204 -6.86 -22.53 -25.34
N PRO A 205 -8.18 -22.34 -25.54
CA PRO A 205 -8.94 -21.30 -24.87
C PRO A 205 -9.20 -21.62 -23.41
N TYR A 206 -9.09 -20.61 -22.56
CA TYR A 206 -9.49 -20.63 -21.16
C TYR A 206 -10.47 -19.49 -20.90
N SER A 207 -11.61 -19.80 -20.31
CA SER A 207 -12.50 -18.78 -19.76
C SER A 207 -12.01 -18.38 -18.37
N TYR A 208 -11.86 -17.08 -18.12
CA TYR A 208 -11.50 -16.58 -16.80
C TYR A 208 -12.70 -15.97 -16.07
N ARG A 209 -12.67 -16.07 -14.75
CA ARG A 209 -13.56 -15.36 -13.83
C ARG A 209 -12.72 -14.71 -12.74
N CYS A 210 -12.80 -13.39 -12.60
CA CYS A 210 -12.15 -12.66 -11.51
C CYS A 210 -13.24 -12.08 -10.61
N ARG A 211 -13.28 -12.54 -9.36
CA ARG A 211 -14.26 -12.08 -8.37
C ARG A 211 -13.57 -11.41 -7.19
N GLN A 212 -14.16 -10.31 -6.72
CA GLN A 212 -13.82 -9.75 -5.43
C GLN A 212 -14.32 -10.68 -4.32
N LEU A 213 -13.45 -11.01 -3.38
CA LEU A 213 -13.82 -11.78 -2.19
C LEU A 213 -14.33 -10.83 -1.10
N PRO A 214 -15.20 -11.30 -0.20
CA PRO A 214 -15.63 -10.50 0.95
C PRO A 214 -14.45 -9.95 1.73
N ALA A 215 -14.56 -8.71 2.23
CA ALA A 215 -13.58 -8.12 3.11
C ALA A 215 -13.32 -9.05 4.31
N ALA A 216 -12.05 -9.24 4.69
CA ALA A 216 -11.74 -9.97 5.91
C ALA A 216 -12.21 -9.18 7.15
N GLU A 217 -12.28 -9.84 8.30
CA GLU A 217 -12.50 -9.15 9.56
C GLU A 217 -11.44 -8.07 9.77
N GLY A 218 -11.86 -6.83 10.02
CA GLY A 218 -10.97 -5.67 10.15
C GLY A 218 -10.49 -5.05 8.82
N GLU A 219 -10.80 -5.64 7.66
CA GLU A 219 -10.59 -4.99 6.36
C GLU A 219 -11.74 -4.03 6.04
N ARG A 220 -11.43 -2.96 5.29
CA ARG A 220 -12.43 -1.99 4.86
C ARG A 220 -13.31 -2.58 3.78
N TRP A 221 -14.57 -2.16 3.80
CA TRP A 221 -15.47 -2.37 2.68
C TRP A 221 -15.24 -1.28 1.63
N TRP A 222 -14.81 -1.67 0.43
CA TRP A 222 -14.77 -0.81 -0.75
C TRP A 222 -16.01 -1.07 -1.60
N ASP A 223 -16.21 -0.32 -2.69
CA ASP A 223 -17.29 -0.62 -3.64
C ASP A 223 -17.22 -2.09 -4.09
N SER A 224 -18.38 -2.72 -4.28
CA SER A 224 -18.44 -4.04 -4.88
C SER A 224 -18.08 -3.93 -6.36
N VAL A 225 -17.09 -4.73 -6.77
CA VAL A 225 -16.70 -4.84 -8.17
C VAL A 225 -17.47 -6.01 -8.79
N PRO A 226 -18.25 -5.78 -9.86
CA PRO A 226 -18.82 -6.85 -10.67
C PRO A 226 -17.78 -7.89 -11.06
N GLU A 227 -18.18 -9.15 -11.07
CA GLU A 227 -17.29 -10.23 -11.50
C GLU A 227 -16.87 -10.02 -12.96
N LEU A 228 -15.55 -9.98 -13.18
CA LEU A 228 -14.99 -9.84 -14.52
C LEU A 228 -14.89 -11.22 -15.18
N ARG A 229 -15.26 -11.29 -16.45
CA ARG A 229 -15.24 -12.53 -17.24
C ARG A 229 -14.69 -12.27 -18.64
N GLY A 230 -14.06 -13.27 -19.22
CA GLY A 230 -13.60 -13.22 -20.60
C GLY A 230 -12.90 -14.52 -20.99
N GLU A 231 -12.26 -14.50 -22.16
CA GLU A 231 -11.46 -15.59 -22.68
C GLU A 231 -10.00 -15.18 -22.83
N ILE A 232 -9.10 -16.10 -22.56
CA ILE A 232 -7.64 -15.93 -22.70
C ILE A 232 -7.03 -17.21 -23.25
N PHE A 233 -5.86 -17.09 -23.87
CA PHE A 233 -5.16 -18.19 -24.51
C PHE A 233 -3.72 -18.27 -24.00
N ALA A 234 -3.20 -19.48 -23.89
CA ALA A 234 -1.76 -19.67 -23.80
C ALA A 234 -1.17 -19.51 -25.20
N TYR A 235 -0.33 -18.49 -25.42
CA TYR A 235 0.15 -18.13 -26.75
C TYR A 235 1.66 -18.32 -26.94
N ARG A 236 2.41 -18.71 -25.90
CA ARG A 236 3.86 -18.93 -25.99
C ARG A 236 4.41 -19.98 -25.02
N CYS A 237 5.51 -20.61 -25.42
CA CYS A 237 6.32 -21.49 -24.57
C CYS A 237 7.67 -20.84 -24.28
N GLY A 238 8.11 -20.91 -23.03
CA GLY A 238 9.35 -20.30 -22.59
C GLY A 238 9.48 -20.25 -21.08
N GLN A 239 10.48 -19.54 -20.60
CA GLN A 239 10.71 -19.34 -19.18
C GLN A 239 11.01 -17.87 -18.92
N LEU A 240 10.64 -17.41 -17.72
CA LEU A 240 11.04 -16.09 -17.23
C LEU A 240 12.37 -16.21 -16.50
N ARG A 241 13.36 -15.42 -16.90
CA ARG A 241 14.64 -15.28 -16.18
C ARG A 241 14.76 -13.89 -15.58
N ILE A 242 15.17 -13.79 -14.32
CA ILE A 242 15.50 -12.50 -13.72
C ILE A 242 16.63 -11.86 -14.52
N HIS A 243 16.39 -10.63 -14.94
CA HIS A 243 17.30 -9.76 -15.65
C HIS A 243 17.34 -8.39 -14.94
N ARG A 244 18.51 -7.77 -14.83
CA ARG A 244 18.65 -6.46 -14.20
C ARG A 244 18.55 -5.36 -15.26
N LEU A 245 17.62 -4.43 -15.09
CA LEU A 245 17.53 -3.25 -15.96
C LEU A 245 18.72 -2.30 -15.72
N PRO A 246 19.03 -1.38 -16.65
CA PRO A 246 20.07 -0.36 -16.44
C PRO A 246 19.89 0.47 -15.17
N SER A 247 18.64 0.67 -14.72
CA SER A 247 18.29 1.32 -13.46
C SER A 247 18.63 0.50 -12.20
N GLY A 248 19.06 -0.74 -12.36
CA GLY A 248 19.26 -1.69 -11.27
C GLY A 248 17.99 -2.40 -10.80
N PHE A 249 16.82 -2.01 -11.30
CA PHE A 249 15.53 -2.63 -10.95
C PHE A 249 15.43 -4.05 -11.54
N PRO A 250 14.95 -5.05 -10.77
CA PRO A 250 14.77 -6.39 -11.28
C PRO A 250 13.58 -6.45 -12.24
N ALA A 251 13.79 -7.06 -13.39
CA ALA A 251 12.75 -7.43 -14.34
C ALA A 251 12.89 -8.91 -14.71
N PHE A 252 11.91 -9.47 -15.40
CA PHE A 252 12.03 -10.76 -16.03
C PHE A 252 12.17 -10.58 -17.54
N ARG A 253 13.07 -11.35 -18.15
CA ARG A 253 13.11 -11.53 -19.60
C ARG A 253 12.45 -12.86 -19.93
N PHE A 254 11.58 -12.84 -20.93
CA PHE A 254 11.05 -14.08 -21.50
C PHE A 254 12.07 -14.70 -22.45
N GLU A 255 12.37 -15.97 -22.25
CA GLU A 255 13.28 -16.75 -23.10
C GLU A 255 12.51 -17.94 -23.69
N PRO A 256 12.54 -18.18 -25.02
CA PRO A 256 11.93 -19.34 -25.63
C PRO A 256 12.43 -20.64 -25.00
N GLY A 257 11.54 -21.62 -24.85
CA GLY A 257 11.85 -22.85 -24.13
C GLY A 257 10.68 -23.82 -24.10
N PRO A 258 10.87 -25.03 -23.55
CA PRO A 258 9.89 -26.12 -23.64
C PRO A 258 8.67 -25.96 -22.73
N VAL A 259 8.66 -24.94 -21.86
CA VAL A 259 7.63 -24.77 -20.84
C VAL A 259 6.45 -23.97 -21.42
N CYS A 260 5.34 -24.65 -21.70
CA CYS A 260 4.18 -24.08 -22.38
C CYS A 260 3.02 -23.66 -21.47
N GLY A 261 3.23 -23.67 -20.15
CA GLY A 261 2.17 -23.44 -19.16
C GLY A 261 1.81 -21.98 -18.90
N TRP A 262 2.20 -21.05 -19.77
CA TRP A 262 2.11 -19.62 -19.52
C TRP A 262 0.81 -19.01 -20.06
N ILE A 263 0.15 -18.20 -19.23
CA ILE A 263 -0.97 -17.36 -19.63
C ILE A 263 -0.72 -15.93 -19.13
N GLU A 264 -1.08 -14.95 -19.94
CA GLU A 264 -1.07 -13.55 -19.57
C GLU A 264 -2.48 -12.99 -19.60
N LEU A 265 -2.84 -12.24 -18.56
CA LEU A 265 -4.13 -11.59 -18.42
C LEU A 265 -3.92 -10.12 -18.10
N GLU A 266 -4.62 -9.25 -18.82
CA GLU A 266 -4.72 -7.85 -18.48
C GLU A 266 -6.08 -7.58 -17.80
N LEU A 267 -6.07 -6.82 -16.71
CA LEU A 267 -7.28 -6.49 -15.96
C LEU A 267 -7.74 -5.05 -16.24
N PRO A 268 -9.06 -4.80 -16.35
CA PRO A 268 -9.61 -3.45 -16.46
C PRO A 268 -9.47 -2.69 -15.13
N MET A 269 -8.60 -1.69 -15.10
CA MET A 269 -8.23 -0.99 -13.87
C MET A 269 -9.22 0.08 -13.39
N ALA A 270 -10.13 0.52 -14.25
CA ALA A 270 -11.14 1.55 -13.94
C ALA A 270 -12.05 1.18 -12.75
N MET A 271 -12.24 -0.12 -12.50
CA MET A 271 -13.14 -0.62 -11.46
C MET A 271 -12.39 -1.30 -10.31
N ALA A 272 -11.06 -1.30 -10.34
CA ALA A 272 -10.23 -2.13 -9.49
C ALA A 272 -9.97 -1.44 -8.14
N VAL A 273 -10.78 -1.76 -7.13
CA VAL A 273 -10.64 -1.20 -5.77
C VAL A 273 -9.80 -2.10 -4.85
N PRO A 274 -9.20 -1.57 -3.77
CA PRO A 274 -8.46 -2.39 -2.82
C PRO A 274 -9.30 -3.52 -2.23
N GLY A 275 -8.68 -4.67 -2.02
CA GLY A 275 -9.37 -5.86 -1.53
C GLY A 275 -8.71 -7.16 -1.93
N ARG A 276 -9.35 -8.28 -1.58
CA ARG A 276 -8.93 -9.63 -1.96
C ARG A 276 -9.71 -10.09 -3.19
N TYR A 277 -9.03 -10.75 -4.10
CA TYR A 277 -9.61 -11.24 -5.36
C TYR A 277 -9.22 -12.69 -5.59
N GLU A 278 -10.12 -13.45 -6.20
CA GLU A 278 -9.85 -14.79 -6.71
C GLU A 278 -10.01 -14.75 -8.23
N LEU A 279 -8.95 -15.12 -8.94
CA LEU A 279 -9.00 -15.43 -10.36
C LEU A 279 -9.15 -16.94 -10.54
N THR A 280 -10.12 -17.33 -11.34
CA THR A 280 -10.40 -18.71 -11.72
C THR A 280 -10.24 -18.85 -13.22
N LEU A 281 -9.43 -19.82 -13.67
CA LEU A 281 -9.37 -20.23 -15.08
C LEU A 281 -10.06 -21.57 -15.26
N LEU A 282 -10.94 -21.61 -16.25
CA LEU A 282 -11.75 -22.75 -16.64
C LEU A 282 -11.39 -23.09 -18.08
N ARG A 283 -11.05 -24.34 -18.35
CA ARG A 283 -10.87 -24.80 -19.72
C ARG A 283 -12.25 -25.09 -20.32
N ALA A 284 -12.50 -24.63 -21.55
CA ALA A 284 -13.83 -24.62 -22.15
C ALA A 284 -14.46 -26.01 -22.38
N ASP A 285 -13.63 -27.06 -22.39
CA ASP A 285 -13.98 -28.42 -22.79
C ASP A 285 -14.00 -29.45 -21.64
N THR A 286 -13.89 -29.03 -20.36
CA THR A 286 -13.63 -29.98 -19.25
C THR A 286 -14.43 -29.82 -17.96
N VAL A 287 -14.44 -30.93 -17.22
CA VAL A 287 -15.04 -31.13 -15.88
C VAL A 287 -14.42 -30.16 -14.86
N PRO A 288 -15.14 -29.70 -13.81
CA PRO A 288 -14.64 -28.74 -12.81
C PRO A 288 -13.31 -29.07 -12.10
N LYS A 289 -12.78 -30.30 -12.21
CA LYS A 289 -11.52 -30.73 -11.58
C LYS A 289 -10.26 -30.05 -12.14
N ASP A 290 -10.29 -29.56 -13.38
CA ASP A 290 -9.15 -28.86 -14.01
C ASP A 290 -9.14 -27.34 -13.74
N THR A 291 -10.02 -26.87 -12.85
CA THR A 291 -10.11 -25.45 -12.50
C THR A 291 -8.83 -24.96 -11.83
N LEU A 292 -8.19 -23.95 -12.43
CA LEU A 292 -7.04 -23.26 -11.85
C LEU A 292 -7.52 -22.05 -11.07
N ARG A 293 -6.90 -21.77 -9.92
CA ARG A 293 -7.30 -20.68 -9.03
C ARG A 293 -6.08 -19.98 -8.46
N TRP A 294 -6.12 -18.66 -8.47
CA TRP A 294 -5.12 -17.80 -7.87
C TRP A 294 -5.79 -16.72 -7.04
N ASN A 295 -5.25 -16.49 -5.84
CA ASN A 295 -5.64 -15.38 -5.01
C ASN A 295 -4.62 -14.26 -5.18
N PHE A 296 -5.12 -13.04 -5.30
CA PHE A 296 -4.28 -11.84 -5.28
C PHE A 296 -4.98 -10.73 -4.52
N ARG A 297 -4.27 -9.63 -4.28
CA ARG A 297 -4.81 -8.46 -3.60
C ARG A 297 -4.61 -7.24 -4.46
N ILE A 298 -5.54 -6.30 -4.37
CA ILE A 298 -5.30 -4.92 -4.75
C ILE A 298 -4.96 -4.17 -3.47
N LEU A 299 -3.78 -3.55 -3.43
CA LEU A 299 -3.23 -2.93 -2.23
C LEU A 299 -2.93 -1.45 -2.47
N TRP A 300 -3.49 -0.59 -1.62
CA TRP A 300 -3.03 0.79 -1.51
C TRP A 300 -1.93 0.88 -0.45
N ALA A 301 -0.70 0.55 -0.85
CA ALA A 301 0.44 0.46 0.08
C ALA A 301 0.68 1.80 0.79
N THR A 302 0.65 2.89 0.02
CA THR A 302 0.93 4.26 0.47
C THR A 302 -0.32 5.01 0.95
N MET A 303 -1.38 4.29 1.36
CA MET A 303 -2.60 4.90 1.86
C MET A 303 -2.30 5.85 3.04
N PRO A 304 -2.71 7.14 2.95
CA PRO A 304 -2.47 8.12 4.01
C PRO A 304 -2.97 7.66 5.38
N ALA A 305 -2.21 7.91 6.43
CA ALA A 305 -2.49 7.48 7.79
C ALA A 305 -3.77 8.13 8.34
N SER A 306 -4.02 9.40 8.03
CA SER A 306 -5.26 10.11 8.36
C SER A 306 -6.48 9.42 7.74
N LEU A 307 -6.38 9.06 6.46
CA LEU A 307 -7.44 8.31 5.76
C LEU A 307 -7.64 6.92 6.37
N ARG A 308 -6.64 6.36 7.04
CA ARG A 308 -6.79 5.09 7.75
C ARG A 308 -7.67 5.21 9.00
N HIS A 309 -7.77 6.38 9.62
CA HIS A 309 -8.63 6.59 10.77
C HIS A 309 -9.89 7.37 10.39
N ILE A 310 -10.98 6.66 10.08
CA ILE A 310 -12.18 7.27 9.46
C ILE A 310 -12.71 8.49 10.21
N PRO A 311 -12.90 8.46 11.55
CA PRO A 311 -13.40 9.64 12.26
C PRO A 311 -12.49 10.86 12.11
N TYR A 312 -11.18 10.65 12.02
CA TYR A 312 -10.21 11.73 11.81
C TYR A 312 -10.19 12.20 10.35
N ALA A 313 -10.27 11.28 9.40
CA ALA A 313 -10.42 11.61 7.99
C ALA A 313 -11.65 12.53 7.77
N VAL A 314 -12.80 12.14 8.34
CA VAL A 314 -14.03 12.95 8.36
C VAL A 314 -13.82 14.31 9.01
N GLN A 315 -13.17 14.36 10.19
CA GLN A 315 -12.89 15.62 10.88
C GLN A 315 -12.06 16.56 10.00
N SER A 316 -10.99 16.04 9.39
CA SER A 316 -10.11 16.83 8.53
C SER A 316 -10.83 17.39 7.31
N MET A 317 -11.88 16.74 6.80
CA MET A 317 -12.69 17.23 5.67
C MET A 317 -13.53 18.47 6.00
N ARG A 318 -13.60 18.91 7.26
CA ARG A 318 -14.28 20.16 7.67
C ARG A 318 -13.78 21.39 6.89
N TYR A 319 -12.54 21.37 6.39
CA TYR A 319 -11.99 22.48 5.62
C TYR A 319 -12.48 22.55 4.18
N LEU A 320 -12.98 21.44 3.64
CA LEU A 320 -13.49 21.34 2.27
C LEU A 320 -15.00 21.52 2.18
N LEU A 321 -15.72 21.13 3.23
CA LEU A 321 -17.17 20.97 3.21
C LEU A 321 -17.87 22.17 3.86
N THR A 322 -19.09 22.45 3.42
CA THR A 322 -20.01 23.28 4.21
C THR A 322 -20.35 22.60 5.54
N ASP A 323 -20.79 23.37 6.54
CA ASP A 323 -21.16 22.79 7.84
C ASP A 323 -22.26 21.72 7.69
N GLU A 324 -23.25 21.92 6.83
CA GLU A 324 -24.31 20.93 6.57
C GLU A 324 -23.80 19.63 5.93
N GLU A 325 -22.89 19.74 4.95
CA GLU A 325 -22.28 18.58 4.30
C GLU A 325 -21.39 17.80 5.26
N TRP A 326 -20.59 18.52 6.07
CA TRP A 326 -19.73 17.90 7.08
C TRP A 326 -20.55 17.19 8.16
N GLU A 327 -21.63 17.83 8.64
CA GLU A 327 -22.58 17.23 9.57
C GLU A 327 -23.22 15.95 9.01
N ARG A 328 -23.61 15.96 7.73
CA ARG A 328 -24.15 14.78 7.06
C ARG A 328 -23.12 13.66 6.95
N LEU A 329 -21.88 14.02 6.64
CA LEU A 329 -20.76 13.10 6.46
C LEU A 329 -20.32 12.46 7.79
N ARG A 330 -20.30 13.21 8.90
CA ARG A 330 -19.90 12.66 10.22
C ARG A 330 -20.91 11.76 10.91
N ARG A 331 -22.18 11.80 10.53
CA ARG A 331 -23.22 10.96 11.15
C ARG A 331 -23.06 9.50 10.72
N GLY A 332 -23.37 8.58 11.64
CA GLY A 332 -23.35 7.15 11.41
C GLY A 332 -22.09 6.46 11.93
N SER A 333 -22.03 5.15 11.72
CA SER A 333 -20.88 4.31 12.00
C SER A 333 -19.67 4.67 11.13
N SER A 334 -18.47 4.20 11.51
CA SER A 334 -17.25 4.39 10.69
C SER A 334 -17.39 3.82 9.28
N HIS A 335 -18.19 2.77 9.09
CA HIS A 335 -18.48 2.20 7.78
C HIS A 335 -19.34 3.15 6.93
N GLU A 336 -20.44 3.68 7.50
CA GLU A 336 -21.29 4.65 6.79
C GLU A 336 -20.54 5.96 6.50
N GLN A 337 -19.69 6.42 7.42
CA GLN A 337 -18.82 7.57 7.21
C GLN A 337 -17.86 7.33 6.04
N TRP A 338 -17.24 6.14 5.99
CA TRP A 338 -16.37 5.75 4.88
C TRP A 338 -17.11 5.74 3.56
N ASP A 339 -18.30 5.15 3.48
CA ASP A 339 -19.06 5.11 2.22
C ASP A 339 -19.42 6.52 1.72
N LYS A 340 -19.79 7.43 2.63
CA LYS A 340 -20.07 8.83 2.29
C LYS A 340 -18.82 9.56 1.82
N LEU A 341 -17.70 9.41 2.52
CA LEU A 341 -16.40 9.97 2.15
C LEU A 341 -15.97 9.46 0.78
N TRP A 342 -16.04 8.14 0.57
CA TRP A 342 -15.68 7.50 -0.69
C TRP A 342 -16.53 8.02 -1.85
N ARG A 343 -17.86 8.07 -1.68
CA ARG A 343 -18.78 8.63 -2.69
C ARG A 343 -18.51 10.11 -2.97
N TYR A 344 -18.22 10.91 -1.94
CA TYR A 344 -17.89 12.32 -2.10
C TYR A 344 -16.68 12.52 -3.02
N TRP A 345 -15.62 11.76 -2.78
CA TRP A 345 -14.39 11.83 -3.57
C TRP A 345 -14.58 11.25 -4.96
N LYS A 346 -15.25 10.10 -5.11
CA LYS A 346 -15.53 9.48 -6.42
C LYS A 346 -16.20 10.44 -7.41
N GLN A 347 -17.08 11.33 -6.96
CA GLN A 347 -17.72 12.36 -7.79
C GLN A 347 -16.79 13.50 -8.21
N ARG A 348 -15.64 13.65 -7.54
CA ARG A 348 -14.63 14.70 -7.72
C ARG A 348 -13.30 14.11 -8.18
N ASP A 349 -13.35 12.97 -8.85
CA ASP A 349 -12.17 12.33 -9.42
C ASP A 349 -11.70 13.13 -10.63
N PRO A 350 -10.50 13.75 -10.59
CA PRO A 350 -9.98 14.50 -11.73
C PRO A 350 -9.61 13.58 -12.90
N THR A 351 -9.31 12.30 -12.64
CA THR A 351 -8.76 11.35 -13.60
C THR A 351 -9.38 9.96 -13.41
N PRO A 352 -10.67 9.76 -13.80
CA PRO A 352 -11.43 8.54 -13.54
C PRO A 352 -11.02 7.34 -14.42
N THR A 353 -9.79 7.32 -14.93
CA THR A 353 -9.21 6.19 -15.67
C THR A 353 -8.94 4.99 -14.76
N THR A 354 -8.80 5.22 -13.45
CA THR A 354 -8.70 4.18 -12.42
C THR A 354 -9.72 4.47 -11.32
N ALA A 355 -9.97 3.50 -10.45
CA ALA A 355 -10.76 3.78 -9.25
C ALA A 355 -9.99 4.61 -8.20
N TYR A 356 -8.68 4.79 -8.34
CA TYR A 356 -7.89 5.61 -7.41
C TYR A 356 -8.11 7.09 -7.71
N ASN A 357 -8.50 7.83 -6.67
CA ASN A 357 -8.71 9.25 -6.77
C ASN A 357 -7.47 10.01 -6.29
N GLU A 358 -6.76 10.64 -7.21
CA GLU A 358 -5.53 11.38 -6.98
C GLU A 358 -5.76 12.58 -6.04
N ALA A 359 -6.88 13.29 -6.21
CA ALA A 359 -7.21 14.47 -5.39
C ALA A 359 -7.44 14.09 -3.93
N MET A 360 -8.14 12.97 -3.67
CA MET A 360 -8.35 12.41 -2.34
C MET A 360 -7.01 12.02 -1.71
N ALA A 361 -6.16 11.31 -2.45
CA ALA A 361 -4.85 10.89 -1.96
C ALA A 361 -3.96 12.10 -1.62
N VAL A 362 -3.91 13.12 -2.47
CA VAL A 362 -3.19 14.38 -2.21
C VAL A 362 -3.74 15.08 -0.97
N TYR A 363 -5.06 15.20 -0.85
CA TYR A 363 -5.69 15.84 0.30
C TYR A 363 -5.24 15.20 1.61
N PHE A 364 -5.39 13.89 1.74
CA PHE A 364 -5.05 13.19 2.98
C PHE A 364 -3.53 13.09 3.22
N ARG A 365 -2.70 13.08 2.17
CA ARG A 365 -1.24 13.27 2.35
C ARG A 365 -0.90 14.63 2.95
N ARG A 366 -1.61 15.69 2.56
CA ARG A 366 -1.41 17.02 3.17
C ARG A 366 -1.92 17.07 4.60
N VAL A 367 -3.00 16.35 4.92
CA VAL A 367 -3.46 16.19 6.31
C VAL A 367 -2.38 15.51 7.15
N ASP A 368 -1.81 14.39 6.67
CA ASP A 368 -0.73 13.68 7.35
C ASP A 368 0.49 14.59 7.57
N HIS A 369 0.92 15.31 6.53
CA HIS A 369 2.04 16.24 6.64
C HIS A 369 1.74 17.36 7.65
N ALA A 370 0.58 17.99 7.54
CA ALA A 370 0.18 19.08 8.41
C ALA A 370 0.09 18.66 9.88
N TYR A 371 -0.39 17.44 10.15
CA TYR A 371 -0.46 16.85 11.49
C TYR A 371 0.87 16.95 12.23
N PHE A 372 1.99 16.69 11.55
CA PHE A 372 3.34 16.74 12.13
C PHE A 372 4.04 18.08 11.98
N ALA A 373 3.97 18.69 10.79
CA ALA A 373 4.79 19.86 10.46
C ALA A 373 4.40 21.13 11.24
N PHE A 374 3.14 21.22 11.70
CA PHE A 374 2.61 22.43 12.31
C PHE A 374 2.18 22.26 13.77
N GLN A 375 2.69 21.24 14.46
CA GLN A 375 2.43 21.04 15.89
C GLN A 375 2.98 22.20 16.72
N SER A 376 2.32 22.49 17.84
CA SER A 376 2.86 23.32 18.92
C SER A 376 2.63 22.62 20.26
N VAL A 377 3.23 23.17 21.32
CA VAL A 377 3.01 22.68 22.70
C VAL A 377 1.52 22.74 23.07
N THR A 378 0.81 23.76 22.57
CA THR A 378 -0.60 24.02 22.88
C THR A 378 -1.58 23.41 21.88
N GLU A 379 -1.15 23.10 20.67
CA GLU A 379 -1.94 22.42 19.63
C GLU A 379 -1.11 21.26 19.05
N PRO A 380 -1.21 20.05 19.64
CA PRO A 380 -0.43 18.90 19.21
C PRO A 380 -0.91 18.30 17.88
N ASP A 381 -2.10 18.68 17.39
CA ASP A 381 -2.58 18.30 16.06
C ASP A 381 -2.32 19.45 15.08
N GLY A 382 -1.19 19.39 14.39
CA GLY A 382 -0.79 20.43 13.45
C GLY A 382 -1.80 20.64 12.31
N ALA A 383 -2.60 19.63 11.95
CA ALA A 383 -3.62 19.74 10.91
C ALA A 383 -4.77 20.65 11.34
N GLN A 384 -4.99 20.83 12.65
CA GLN A 384 -6.03 21.70 13.22
C GLN A 384 -5.60 23.17 13.33
N THR A 385 -4.32 23.46 13.16
CA THR A 385 -3.79 24.84 13.20
C THR A 385 -4.18 25.64 11.96
N ASP A 386 -4.11 26.97 12.04
CA ASP A 386 -4.37 27.84 10.89
C ASP A 386 -3.37 27.58 9.75
N ARG A 387 -2.09 27.33 10.07
CA ARG A 387 -1.06 26.93 9.10
C ARG A 387 -1.38 25.57 8.48
N GLY A 388 -1.78 24.59 9.29
CA GLY A 388 -2.21 23.27 8.83
C GLY A 388 -3.39 23.36 7.87
N LYS A 389 -4.42 24.13 8.22
CA LYS A 389 -5.58 24.37 7.35
C LYS A 389 -5.18 24.96 6.00
N VAL A 390 -4.33 26.01 5.98
CA VAL A 390 -3.85 26.62 4.73
C VAL A 390 -3.03 25.61 3.92
N TYR A 391 -2.13 24.85 4.55
CA TYR A 391 -1.33 23.83 3.87
C TYR A 391 -2.20 22.71 3.28
N ILE A 392 -3.23 22.25 4.00
CA ILE A 392 -4.14 21.21 3.52
C ILE A 392 -4.87 21.66 2.24
N LEU A 393 -5.39 22.89 2.25
CA LEU A 393 -6.15 23.43 1.13
C LEU A 393 -5.27 23.78 -0.08
N TYR A 394 -4.13 24.42 0.15
CA TYR A 394 -3.32 25.00 -0.93
C TYR A 394 -2.04 24.21 -1.25
N GLY A 395 -1.59 23.35 -0.33
CA GLY A 395 -0.34 22.59 -0.44
C GLY A 395 0.86 23.37 0.09
N GLU A 396 2.04 22.96 -0.35
CA GLU A 396 3.29 23.67 -0.05
C GLU A 396 3.29 25.06 -0.70
N PRO A 397 3.66 26.12 0.05
CA PRO A 397 3.79 27.46 -0.52
C PRO A 397 4.95 27.54 -1.51
N SER A 398 4.82 28.42 -2.50
CA SER A 398 5.89 28.72 -3.45
C SER A 398 7.08 29.35 -2.73
N ARG A 399 6.82 30.19 -1.73
CA ARG A 399 7.84 30.86 -0.91
C ARG A 399 7.32 31.08 0.50
N VAL A 400 8.23 31.05 1.46
CA VAL A 400 7.98 31.38 2.86
C VAL A 400 8.91 32.52 3.25
N GLU A 401 8.34 33.67 3.61
CA GLU A 401 9.08 34.81 4.17
C GLU A 401 8.88 34.79 5.69
N ARG A 402 9.96 34.99 6.45
CA ARG A 402 9.92 35.03 7.91
C ARG A 402 10.49 36.33 8.41
N ASP A 403 9.79 36.95 9.34
CA ASP A 403 10.20 38.18 9.99
C ASP A 403 10.17 37.99 11.51
N PHE A 404 11.24 38.41 12.17
CA PHE A 404 11.45 38.25 13.62
C PHE A 404 11.79 39.61 14.23
N PRO A 405 10.80 40.52 14.30
CA PRO A 405 11.03 41.85 14.85
C PRO A 405 11.38 41.77 16.36
N PRO A 406 12.31 42.60 16.87
CA PRO A 406 12.75 42.56 18.27
C PRO A 406 11.62 42.80 19.29
N ASP A 407 10.67 43.67 18.95
CA ASP A 407 9.62 44.17 19.85
C ASP A 407 8.19 43.78 19.41
N ASP A 408 8.05 42.91 18.42
CA ASP A 408 6.75 42.51 17.86
C ASP A 408 6.69 40.98 17.66
N ALA A 409 5.50 40.44 17.41
CA ALA A 409 5.31 39.01 17.25
C ALA A 409 6.03 38.50 15.98
N PRO A 410 6.73 37.34 16.04
CA PRO A 410 7.25 36.69 14.85
C PRO A 410 6.17 36.46 13.79
N ARG A 411 6.51 36.76 12.54
CA ARG A 411 5.63 36.70 11.39
C ARG A 411 6.13 35.71 10.34
N GLU A 412 5.21 35.03 9.70
CA GLU A 412 5.47 34.13 8.59
C GLU A 412 4.48 34.42 7.45
N VAL A 413 4.98 34.70 6.24
CA VAL A 413 4.16 34.94 5.05
C VAL A 413 4.34 33.79 4.08
N TRP A 414 3.26 33.07 3.81
CA TRP A 414 3.23 32.02 2.80
C TRP A 414 2.68 32.57 1.50
N ILE A 415 3.49 32.47 0.45
CA ILE A 415 3.19 32.99 -0.89
C ILE A 415 2.89 31.82 -1.80
N TYR A 416 1.73 31.87 -2.47
CA TYR A 416 1.31 30.89 -3.45
C TYR A 416 1.15 31.56 -4.82
N ASP A 417 2.19 31.49 -5.65
CA ASP A 417 2.23 32.17 -6.95
C ASP A 417 1.11 31.68 -7.87
N ARG A 418 0.87 30.35 -7.88
CA ARG A 418 -0.20 29.71 -8.67
C ARG A 418 -1.59 30.25 -8.34
N PHE A 419 -1.82 30.59 -7.07
CA PHE A 419 -3.13 31.06 -6.60
C PHE A 419 -3.20 32.59 -6.48
N ARG A 420 -2.07 33.29 -6.67
CA ARG A 420 -1.90 34.72 -6.38
C ARG A 420 -2.41 35.08 -4.99
N LYS A 421 -2.08 34.25 -4.00
CA LYS A 421 -2.49 34.43 -2.60
C LYS A 421 -1.29 34.52 -1.68
N ARG A 422 -1.41 35.37 -0.66
CA ARG A 422 -0.49 35.47 0.47
C ARG A 422 -1.24 35.26 1.77
N PHE A 423 -0.68 34.46 2.67
CA PHE A 423 -1.23 34.19 3.99
C PHE A 423 -0.21 34.65 5.03
N LEU A 424 -0.56 35.66 5.82
CA LEU A 424 0.26 36.17 6.91
C LEU A 424 -0.16 35.50 8.22
N PHE A 425 0.79 34.87 8.88
CA PHE A 425 0.65 34.26 10.19
C PHE A 425 1.48 35.01 11.23
N GLU A 426 0.93 35.13 12.43
CA GLU A 426 1.63 35.67 13.61
C GLU A 426 1.71 34.62 14.72
N LEU A 427 2.88 34.50 15.33
CA LEU A 427 3.08 33.64 16.50
C LEU A 427 2.51 34.33 17.75
N ARG A 428 1.52 33.71 18.36
CA ARG A 428 0.96 34.17 19.63
C ARG A 428 1.85 33.73 20.81
N PRO A 429 1.80 34.44 21.96
CA PRO A 429 2.56 34.08 23.16
C PRO A 429 2.29 32.66 23.69
N ASP A 430 1.12 32.09 23.37
CA ASP A 430 0.75 30.71 23.70
C ASP A 430 1.37 29.66 22.75
N GLY A 431 2.26 30.08 21.85
CA GLY A 431 2.95 29.23 20.89
C GLY A 431 2.13 28.85 19.66
N ARG A 432 0.93 29.39 19.47
CA ARG A 432 0.10 29.12 18.27
C ARG A 432 0.33 30.15 17.18
N TRP A 433 0.53 29.65 15.96
CA TRP A 433 0.53 30.50 14.77
C TRP A 433 -0.91 30.77 14.34
N ARG A 434 -1.29 32.04 14.26
CA ARG A 434 -2.63 32.48 13.85
C ARG A 434 -2.60 33.18 12.50
N LEU A 435 -3.53 32.82 11.63
CA LEU A 435 -3.72 33.53 10.37
C LEU A 435 -4.32 34.91 10.68
N VAL A 436 -3.58 35.97 10.38
CA VAL A 436 -4.01 37.34 10.64
C VAL A 436 -4.48 38.06 9.39
N LYS A 437 -3.94 37.70 8.21
CA LYS A 437 -4.30 38.35 6.96
C LYS A 437 -4.21 37.37 5.78
N VAL A 438 -5.15 37.51 4.85
CA VAL A 438 -5.11 36.88 3.53
C VAL A 438 -5.12 37.99 2.50
N GLU A 439 -4.13 37.99 1.61
CA GLU A 439 -4.05 38.94 0.50
C GLU A 439 -4.17 38.18 -0.82
N TRP A 440 -4.80 38.79 -1.81
CA TRP A 440 -4.87 38.27 -3.17
C TRP A 440 -4.81 39.41 -4.18
N ASP A 441 -4.11 39.20 -5.29
CA ASP A 441 -4.10 40.17 -6.38
C ASP A 441 -5.37 40.03 -7.23
N GLU A 442 -6.16 41.09 -7.36
CA GLU A 442 -7.22 41.14 -8.37
C GLU A 442 -6.59 41.06 -9.78
N PRO A 443 -7.22 40.34 -10.74
CA PRO A 443 -6.74 40.36 -12.11
C PRO A 443 -6.77 41.81 -12.61
N ARG A 444 -5.62 42.32 -13.09
CA ARG A 444 -5.56 43.59 -13.81
C ARG A 444 -6.56 43.51 -14.97
N ARG A 445 -7.60 44.36 -14.91
CA ARG A 445 -8.64 44.47 -15.95
C ARG A 445 -8.05 44.90 -17.27
#